data_AF-A0A9N8Z8V2-F1
#
_entry.id   AF-A0A9N8Z8V2-F1
#
_cell.length_a   1.000
_cell.length_b   1.000
_cell.length_c   1.000
_cell.angle_alpha   90.00
_cell.angle_beta   90.00
_cell.angle_gamma   90.00
#
_symmetry.space_group_name_H-M   'P 1'
#
loop_
_entity.id
_entity.type
_entity.pdbx_description
1 polymer ?
#
loop_
_entity_poly.entity_id
_entity_poly.type
_entity_poly.pdbx_seq_one_letter_code
_entity_poly.pdbx_strand_id
1 'polypeptide(L)'
;MFLDILIDDGIKFLASFPVQLKLIRLGVPVIPPSGPINFDKYIGRGLQEGEKLLPEEQASEPQVNGAVLNELLLMGFPEIRCKKALIATDNRDAETALNWIFGHMDDPGMYNDMNRPWAMKA
;
A
#
# COMPACT_ATOMS: atom_id res chain seq x y z
N MET A 1 -12.18 27.68 -1.46
CA MET A 1 -12.71 27.66 -2.84
C MET A 1 -12.84 26.19 -3.21
N PHE A 2 -14.07 25.67 -3.32
CA PHE A 2 -14.30 24.27 -3.65
C PHE A 2 -14.00 24.07 -5.14
N LEU A 3 -13.13 23.12 -5.49
CA LEU A 3 -13.07 22.64 -6.86
C LEU A 3 -14.04 21.47 -6.96
N ASP A 4 -15.05 21.61 -7.81
CA ASP A 4 -15.89 20.48 -8.21
C ASP A 4 -15.02 19.54 -9.06
N ILE A 5 -14.59 18.43 -8.48
CA ILE A 5 -13.91 17.37 -9.22
C ILE A 5 -15.01 16.43 -9.74
N LEU A 6 -15.22 16.45 -11.05
CA LEU A 6 -16.10 15.52 -11.74
C LEU A 6 -15.26 14.31 -12.17
N ILE A 7 -15.57 13.14 -11.63
CA ILE A 7 -15.02 11.85 -12.10
C ILE A 7 -16.16 11.15 -12.85
N ASP A 8 -15.81 10.46 -13.95
CA ASP A 8 -16.65 10.04 -15.10
C ASP A 8 -17.98 9.29 -14.85
N ASP A 9 -18.45 9.10 -13.62
CA ASP A 9 -19.72 8.43 -13.30
C ASP A 9 -20.72 9.32 -12.54
N GLY A 10 -20.60 10.65 -12.63
CA GLY A 10 -21.60 11.60 -12.12
C GLY A 10 -21.61 11.80 -10.60
N ILE A 11 -20.70 11.16 -9.86
CA ILE A 11 -20.52 11.38 -8.43
C ILE A 11 -19.66 12.63 -8.21
N LYS A 12 -20.30 13.70 -7.74
CA LYS A 12 -19.63 14.95 -7.39
C LYS A 12 -19.08 14.86 -5.96
N PHE A 13 -17.77 14.89 -5.82
CA PHE A 13 -17.14 15.02 -4.51
C PHE A 13 -16.78 16.47 -4.23
N LEU A 14 -17.33 17.03 -3.14
CA LEU A 14 -16.89 18.31 -2.61
C LEU A 14 -15.61 18.11 -1.79
N ALA A 15 -14.46 18.15 -2.46
CA ALA A 15 -13.17 18.13 -1.79
C ALA A 15 -12.80 19.56 -1.35
N SER A 16 -12.82 19.81 -0.04
CA SER A 16 -12.27 21.03 0.56
C SER A 16 -10.79 20.83 0.81
N PHE A 17 -9.93 21.26 -0.11
CA PHE A 17 -8.49 21.29 0.14
C PHE A 17 -8.19 22.50 1.05
N PRO A 18 -7.67 22.31 2.27
CA PRO A 18 -7.44 23.40 3.23
C PRO A 18 -6.26 24.32 2.83
N VAL A 19 -5.66 24.11 1.66
CA VAL A 19 -4.50 24.87 1.19
C VAL A 19 -4.69 25.24 -0.28
N GLN A 20 -4.59 26.54 -0.56
CA GLN A 20 -4.55 27.06 -1.92
C GLN A 20 -3.27 26.56 -2.60
N LEU A 21 -3.39 25.56 -3.49
CA LEU A 21 -2.26 25.11 -4.30
C LEU A 21 -1.85 26.24 -5.25
N LYS A 22 -0.73 26.89 -4.96
CA LYS A 22 -0.13 27.89 -5.83
C LYS A 22 0.86 27.19 -6.74
N LEU A 23 0.56 27.13 -8.04
CA LEU A 23 1.55 26.77 -9.04
C LEU A 23 2.65 27.84 -9.04
N ILE A 24 3.88 27.44 -8.71
CA ILE A 24 5.03 28.32 -8.71
C ILE A 24 5.99 27.83 -9.80
N ARG A 25 6.27 28.70 -10.77
CA ARG A 25 7.38 28.48 -11.70
C ARG A 25 8.68 28.80 -10.96
N LEU A 26 9.53 27.80 -10.76
CA LEU A 26 10.89 28.01 -10.28
C LEU A 26 11.69 28.73 -11.39
N GLY A 27 12.00 30.00 -11.18
CA GLY A 27 12.79 30.83 -12.11
C GLY A 27 14.30 30.58 -12.03
N VAL A 28 14.72 29.36 -11.69
CA VAL A 28 16.13 29.01 -11.54
C VAL A 28 16.67 28.55 -12.90
N PRO A 29 17.71 29.21 -13.46
CA PRO A 29 18.31 28.76 -14.71
C PRO A 29 19.07 27.46 -14.48
N VAL A 30 18.71 26.41 -15.21
CA VAL A 30 19.47 25.17 -15.24
C VAL A 30 20.59 25.35 -16.26
N ILE A 31 21.84 25.34 -15.79
CA ILE A 31 23.02 25.46 -16.65
C ILE A 31 23.46 24.02 -16.99
N PRO A 32 23.24 23.54 -18.24
CA PRO A 32 23.76 22.25 -18.63
C PRO A 32 25.29 22.32 -18.74
N PRO A 33 26.00 21.23 -18.40
CA PRO A 33 27.44 21.16 -18.62
C PRO A 33 27.75 21.26 -20.13
N SER A 34 28.86 21.93 -20.46
CA SER A 34 29.25 22.20 -21.87
C SER A 34 29.80 20.99 -22.63
N GLY A 35 29.74 19.78 -22.06
CA GLY A 35 30.30 18.55 -22.62
C GLY A 35 29.33 17.36 -22.57
N PRO A 36 29.70 16.20 -23.15
CA PRO A 36 28.87 15.01 -23.09
C PRO A 36 28.65 14.57 -21.64
N ILE A 37 27.39 14.30 -21.30
CA ILE A 37 26.99 13.84 -19.97
C ILE A 37 27.02 12.31 -19.96
N ASN A 38 27.88 11.73 -19.13
CA ASN A 38 27.94 10.30 -18.92
C ASN A 38 26.94 9.87 -17.84
N PHE A 39 26.08 8.89 -18.16
CA PHE A 39 25.06 8.36 -17.25
C PHE A 39 25.36 6.93 -16.77
N ASP A 40 26.54 6.37 -17.08
CA ASP A 40 26.88 4.96 -16.81
C ASP A 40 26.82 4.63 -15.32
N LYS A 41 27.03 5.64 -14.48
CA LYS A 41 26.90 5.55 -13.02
C LYS A 41 25.47 5.22 -12.56
N TYR A 42 24.45 5.61 -13.32
CA TYR A 42 23.03 5.48 -12.95
C TYR A 42 22.38 4.23 -13.53
N ILE A 43 23.15 3.41 -14.26
CA ILE A 43 22.66 2.13 -14.79
C ILE A 43 22.59 1.12 -13.63
N GLY A 44 21.40 0.57 -13.40
CA GLY A 44 21.18 -0.48 -12.42
C GLY A 44 21.95 -1.75 -12.80
N ARG A 45 22.70 -2.32 -11.86
CA ARG A 45 23.58 -3.49 -12.08
C ARG A 45 22.96 -4.83 -11.66
N GLY A 46 21.67 -4.84 -11.29
CA GLY A 46 21.01 -6.01 -10.75
C GLY A 46 21.52 -6.39 -9.36
N LEU A 47 21.35 -7.67 -9.00
CA LEU A 47 21.81 -8.25 -7.74
C LEU A 47 23.34 -8.26 -7.65
N GLN A 48 23.89 -7.79 -6.53
CA GLN A 48 25.34 -7.67 -6.31
C GLN A 48 25.91 -8.79 -5.42
N GLU A 49 27.24 -8.99 -5.50
CA GLU A 49 27.95 -9.90 -4.59
C GLU A 49 27.84 -9.40 -3.14
N GLY A 50 27.14 -10.16 -2.30
CA GLY A 50 26.84 -9.81 -0.91
C GLY A 50 25.39 -9.38 -0.66
N GLU A 51 24.60 -9.18 -1.70
CA GLU A 51 23.15 -9.01 -1.57
C GLU A 51 22.46 -10.37 -1.46
N LYS A 52 21.65 -10.53 -0.42
CA LYS A 52 20.79 -11.71 -0.26
C LYS A 52 19.44 -11.42 -0.91
N LEU A 53 19.03 -12.27 -1.86
CA LEU A 53 17.68 -12.22 -2.41
C LEU A 53 16.66 -12.38 -1.28
N LEU A 54 15.62 -11.55 -1.34
CA LEU A 54 14.44 -11.75 -0.51
C LEU A 54 13.79 -13.08 -0.91
N PRO A 55 13.25 -13.87 0.03
CA PRO A 55 12.46 -15.04 -0.30
C PRO A 55 11.34 -14.64 -1.25
N GLU A 56 11.18 -15.39 -2.33
CA GLU A 56 9.99 -15.27 -3.17
C GLU A 56 8.81 -15.82 -2.36
N GLU A 57 7.98 -14.93 -1.79
CA GLU A 57 6.64 -15.32 -1.38
C GLU A 57 5.87 -15.65 -2.66
N GLN A 58 5.66 -16.94 -2.90
CA GLN A 58 4.74 -17.40 -3.93
C GLN A 58 3.39 -16.77 -3.63
N ALA A 59 3.03 -15.77 -4.42
CA ALA A 59 1.73 -15.11 -4.39
C ALA A 59 0.67 -16.10 -4.91
N SER A 60 0.42 -17.18 -4.17
CA SER A 60 -0.86 -17.87 -4.24
C SER A 60 -1.89 -16.93 -3.65
N GLU A 61 -2.97 -16.66 -4.40
CA GLU A 61 -4.10 -15.91 -3.85
C GLU A 61 -4.49 -16.52 -2.50
N PRO A 62 -4.43 -15.74 -1.41
CA PRO A 62 -4.66 -16.28 -0.09
C PRO A 62 -6.09 -16.82 0.01
N GLN A 63 -6.22 -18.13 0.15
CA GLN A 63 -7.53 -18.76 0.39
C GLN A 63 -7.92 -18.48 1.83
N VAL A 64 -9.05 -17.81 2.04
CA VAL A 64 -9.57 -17.49 3.38
C VAL A 64 -10.75 -18.40 3.68
N ASN A 65 -10.75 -19.04 4.85
CA ASN A 65 -11.90 -19.82 5.31
C ASN A 65 -13.11 -18.91 5.61
N GLY A 66 -14.15 -19.00 4.77
CA GLY A 66 -15.33 -18.14 4.87
C GLY A 66 -16.13 -18.30 6.17
N ALA A 67 -16.08 -19.47 6.82
CA ALA A 67 -16.80 -19.69 8.09
C ALA A 67 -16.17 -18.89 9.24
N VAL A 68 -14.85 -18.96 9.36
CA VAL A 68 -14.06 -18.24 10.38
C VAL A 68 -14.06 -16.74 10.11
N LEU A 69 -13.99 -16.35 8.83
CA LEU A 69 -14.12 -14.96 8.42
C LEU A 69 -15.45 -14.35 8.87
N ASN A 70 -16.56 -15.08 8.70
CA ASN A 70 -17.88 -14.60 9.08
C ASN A 70 -18.01 -14.40 10.60
N GLU A 71 -17.40 -15.26 11.41
CA GLU A 71 -17.38 -15.11 12.87
C GLU A 71 -16.68 -13.81 13.29
N LEU A 72 -15.52 -13.50 12.71
CA LEU A 72 -14.78 -12.26 12.99
C LEU A 72 -15.51 -11.00 12.48
N LEU A 73 -16.21 -11.11 11.36
CA LEU A 73 -17.07 -10.04 10.83
C LEU A 73 -18.24 -9.74 11.77
N LEU A 74 -18.86 -10.78 12.34
CA LEU A 74 -19.95 -10.65 13.32
C LEU A 74 -19.49 -9.96 14.62
N MET A 75 -18.21 -10.11 14.98
CA MET A 75 -17.61 -9.36 16.10
C MET A 75 -17.39 -7.87 15.80
N GLY A 76 -17.53 -7.45 14.54
CA GLY A 76 -17.43 -6.05 14.12
C GLY A 76 -16.06 -5.62 13.58
N PHE A 77 -15.16 -6.56 13.32
CA PHE A 77 -13.88 -6.24 12.68
C PHE A 77 -14.05 -6.04 11.16
N PRO A 78 -13.33 -5.10 10.55
CA PRO A 78 -13.42 -4.87 9.11
C PRO A 78 -12.85 -6.06 8.32
N GLU A 79 -13.51 -6.40 7.21
CA GLU A 79 -13.20 -7.59 6.39
C GLU A 79 -11.72 -7.69 5.99
N ILE A 80 -11.11 -6.57 5.60
CA ILE A 80 -9.69 -6.51 5.19
C ILE A 80 -8.77 -7.01 6.31
N ARG A 81 -9.06 -6.63 7.56
CA ARG A 81 -8.28 -7.00 8.74
C ARG A 81 -8.48 -8.48 9.10
N CYS A 82 -9.73 -8.96 9.02
CA CYS A 82 -10.03 -10.37 9.25
C CYS A 82 -9.33 -11.27 8.22
N LYS A 83 -9.36 -10.90 6.93
CA LYS A 83 -8.66 -11.64 5.88
C LYS A 83 -7.15 -11.66 6.12
N LYS A 84 -6.53 -10.51 6.42
CA LYS A 84 -5.08 -10.44 6.74
C LYS A 84 -4.69 -11.31 7.93
N ALA A 85 -5.49 -11.29 8.98
CA ALA A 85 -5.25 -12.11 10.17
C ALA A 85 -5.37 -13.61 9.89
N LEU A 86 -6.34 -14.02 9.07
CA LEU A 86 -6.50 -15.42 8.69
C LEU A 86 -5.34 -15.90 7.80
N ILE A 87 -4.81 -15.03 6.94
CA ILE A 87 -3.64 -15.35 6.11
C ILE A 87 -2.39 -15.51 6.97
N ALA A 88 -2.16 -14.58 7.90
CA ALA A 88 -1.00 -14.61 8.79
C ALA A 88 -1.03 -15.79 9.78
N THR A 89 -2.23 -16.31 10.08
CA THR A 89 -2.43 -17.44 11.00
C THR A 89 -2.70 -18.76 10.28
N ASP A 90 -2.57 -18.80 8.94
CA ASP A 90 -2.77 -19.99 8.10
C ASP A 90 -4.17 -20.63 8.27
N ASN A 91 -5.21 -19.80 8.33
CA ASN A 91 -6.62 -20.17 8.43
C ASN A 91 -7.01 -21.12 9.58
N ARG A 92 -6.26 -21.11 10.70
CA ARG A 92 -6.50 -22.02 11.84
C ARG A 92 -7.86 -21.82 12.49
N ASP A 93 -7.98 -20.81 13.35
CA ASP A 93 -9.13 -20.61 14.23
C ASP A 93 -9.42 -19.12 14.40
N ALA A 94 -10.67 -18.77 14.71
CA ALA A 94 -11.09 -17.39 14.94
C ALA A 94 -10.30 -16.73 16.08
N GLU A 95 -10.06 -17.46 17.17
CA GLU A 95 -9.32 -16.98 18.35
C GLU A 95 -7.85 -16.65 18.02
N THR A 96 -7.20 -17.48 17.20
CA THR A 96 -5.80 -17.25 16.79
C THR A 96 -5.71 -16.01 15.89
N ALA A 97 -6.63 -15.85 14.94
CA ALA A 97 -6.72 -14.66 14.11
C ALA A 97 -7.03 -13.40 14.93
N LEU A 98 -7.90 -13.51 15.94
CA LEU A 98 -8.24 -12.43 16.86
C LEU A 98 -7.02 -11.94 17.65
N ASN A 99 -6.24 -12.85 18.22
CA ASN A 99 -5.00 -12.52 18.92
C ASN A 99 -4.00 -11.81 18.00
N TRP A 100 -3.92 -12.24 16.74
CA TRP A 100 -3.08 -11.58 15.76
C TRP A 100 -3.56 -10.16 15.44
N ILE A 101 -4.88 -9.95 15.28
CA ILE A 101 -5.49 -8.63 15.09
C ILE A 101 -5.13 -7.71 16.25
N PHE A 102 -5.26 -8.17 17.49
CA PHE A 102 -4.95 -7.38 18.67
C PHE A 102 -3.47 -6.99 18.75
N GLY A 103 -2.56 -7.91 18.37
CA GLY A 103 -1.13 -7.63 18.31
C GLY A 103 -0.71 -6.64 17.22
N HIS A 104 -1.57 -6.39 16.23
CA HIS A 104 -1.29 -5.54 15.06
C HIS A 104 -2.32 -4.42 14.88
N MET A 105 -2.99 -3.98 15.95
CA MET A 105 -4.03 -2.95 15.84
C MET A 105 -3.51 -1.61 15.34
N ASP A 106 -2.26 -1.30 15.66
CA ASP A 106 -1.59 -0.02 15.37
C ASP A 106 -0.79 -0.03 14.06
N ASP A 107 -0.71 -1.17 13.38
CA ASP A 107 0.00 -1.27 12.10
C ASP A 107 -0.81 -0.56 10.98
N PRO A 108 -0.26 0.53 10.39
CA PRO A 108 -0.91 1.25 9.28
C PRO A 108 -1.17 0.35 8.07
N GLY A 109 -0.34 -0.68 7.89
CA GLY A 109 -0.45 -1.69 6.84
C GLY A 109 -1.73 -2.52 6.92
N MET A 110 -2.38 -2.63 8.08
CA MET A 110 -3.57 -3.49 8.26
C MET A 110 -4.82 -3.01 7.54
N TYR A 111 -4.90 -1.73 7.22
CA TYR A 111 -6.06 -1.12 6.56
C TYR A 111 -5.88 -0.97 5.05
N ASN A 112 -4.67 -1.23 4.54
CA ASN A 112 -4.42 -1.21 3.11
C ASN A 112 -5.16 -2.37 2.44
N ASP A 113 -5.72 -2.12 1.27
CA ASP A 113 -6.29 -3.22 0.47
C ASP A 113 -5.21 -4.25 0.14
N MET A 114 -5.64 -5.50 -0.03
CA MET A 114 -4.72 -6.61 -0.28
C MET A 114 -4.14 -6.62 -1.69
N ASN A 115 -4.65 -5.77 -2.60
CA ASN A 115 -4.25 -5.73 -4.00
C ASN A 115 -3.51 -4.43 -4.38
N ARG A 116 -2.94 -3.73 -3.38
CA ARG A 116 -2.09 -2.56 -3.61
C ARG A 116 -0.65 -3.02 -3.83
N PRO A 117 -0.13 -3.01 -5.07
CA PRO A 117 1.24 -3.45 -5.36
C PRO A 117 2.32 -2.61 -4.67
N TRP A 118 1.97 -1.43 -4.13
CA TRP A 118 2.91 -0.52 -3.45
C TRP A 118 2.71 -0.42 -1.92
N ALA A 119 1.69 -1.05 -1.34
CA ALA A 119 1.32 -0.86 0.07
C ALA A 119 1.69 -2.03 1.01
N MET A 120 2.36 -3.05 0.47
CA MET A 120 3.07 -4.07 1.24
C MET A 120 4.52 -3.62 1.42
N LYS A 121 4.78 -2.77 2.41
CA LYS A 121 6.10 -2.50 3.03
C LYS A 121 5.96 -1.31 3.98
N ALA A 122 5.57 -1.58 5.22
CA ALA A 122 5.98 -0.81 6.39
C ALA A 122 6.50 -1.82 7.41
#